data_AF-R9H1N9-F1
#
_entry.id   AF-R9H1N9-F1
#
_cell.length_a   1.000
_cell.length_b   1.000
_cell.length_c   1.000
_cell.angle_alpha   90.00
_cell.angle_beta   90.00
_cell.angle_gamma   90.00
#
_symmetry.space_group_name_H-M   'P 1'
#
loop_
_entity.id
_entity.type
_entity.pdbx_description
1 polymer ?
#
loop_
_entity_poly.entity_id
_entity_poly.type
_entity_poly.pdbx_seq_one_letter_code
_entity_poly.pdbx_strand_id
1 'polypeptide(L)'
;MKYYFKKHRIKIFFLLVLSLIVFGCSFLIKEVNVKQENEAGEMVAYIKAGEIATFTFSGEINIDGDASNETFIVGFLAPRSWNVRQNATVTYREDRYETEVDHKMTVIPDTEQPANYKGMSWSAALKKKYGVRGNVLNDMEWIAFKSDNYPSVNGTIHYTVTIKCNSGKSNLKFRPSFFINHSSDGIGGDEAHYSVKDADDCFEVVEGSGTVIDFCSTHYYQIEPLSALQDDYVTFTFQGDINTNELIKAENVYIEATAYTIEGKIYTVNEKSAKTLMKRETKLPRYNVTLWPGGFFNIPDGETISRIEYIFTNEDGTVSISQSDDSRDNEGEEVEEGIKEPFVFEFQCE
;
A
#
# COMPACT_ATOMS: atom_id res chain seq x y z
N MET A 1 3.80 73.16 -22.49
CA MET A 1 4.69 73.71 -21.46
C MET A 1 4.34 73.06 -20.13
N LYS A 2 5.34 72.50 -19.43
CA LYS A 2 5.37 72.09 -18.01
C LYS A 2 4.57 70.86 -17.56
N TYR A 3 5.34 69.80 -17.33
CA TYR A 3 5.14 68.71 -16.37
C TYR A 3 4.58 69.18 -15.02
N TYR A 4 3.73 68.37 -14.38
CA TYR A 4 3.69 68.25 -12.93
C TYR A 4 3.37 66.81 -12.49
N PHE A 5 4.38 66.18 -11.90
CA PHE A 5 4.29 64.93 -11.14
C PHE A 5 3.28 65.06 -9.99
N LYS A 6 2.40 64.08 -9.81
CA LYS A 6 1.63 63.93 -8.58
C LYS A 6 1.90 62.56 -7.96
N LYS A 7 2.65 62.62 -6.85
CA LYS A 7 3.02 61.57 -5.88
C LYS A 7 2.01 60.40 -5.79
N HIS A 8 2.51 59.19 -6.07
CA HIS A 8 1.90 57.94 -5.62
C HIS A 8 1.79 57.93 -4.09
N ARG A 9 0.56 57.83 -3.58
CA ARG A 9 0.31 57.35 -2.22
C ARG A 9 -0.08 55.88 -2.32
N ILE A 10 0.93 55.02 -2.19
CA ILE A 10 0.73 53.58 -2.00
C ILE A 10 0.12 53.42 -0.59
N LYS A 11 -1.17 53.09 -0.52
CA LYS A 11 -1.78 52.60 0.71
C LYS A 11 -1.44 51.12 0.79
N ILE A 12 -0.47 50.77 1.62
CA ILE A 12 -0.20 49.37 1.99
C ILE A 12 -1.37 48.93 2.87
N PHE A 13 -2.26 48.11 2.29
CA PHE A 13 -3.30 47.42 3.04
C PHE A 13 -2.63 46.16 3.62
N PHE A 14 -2.28 46.19 4.90
CA PHE A 14 -1.85 44.99 5.61
C PHE A 14 -3.07 44.07 5.71
N LEU A 15 -3.15 43.08 4.85
CA LEU A 15 -4.12 41.99 4.94
C LEU A 15 -3.65 41.09 6.07
N LEU A 16 -4.15 41.37 7.27
CA LEU A 16 -4.02 40.48 8.43
C LEU A 16 -4.90 39.27 8.12
N VAL A 17 -4.30 38.20 7.59
CA VAL A 17 -4.95 36.90 7.49
C VAL A 17 -5.12 36.40 8.92
N LEU A 18 -6.27 36.73 9.51
CA LEU A 18 -6.72 36.13 10.74
C LEU A 18 -6.96 34.66 10.41
N SER A 19 -6.06 33.78 10.84
CA SER A 19 -6.30 32.35 10.87
C SER A 19 -7.55 32.13 11.71
N LEU A 20 -8.69 31.90 11.05
CA LEU A 20 -9.90 31.39 11.66
C LEU A 20 -9.55 30.02 12.24
N ILE A 21 -9.16 29.99 13.51
CA ILE A 21 -9.13 28.78 14.30
C ILE A 21 -10.59 28.39 14.45
N VAL A 22 -11.02 27.42 13.65
CA VAL A 22 -12.33 26.80 13.78
C VAL A 22 -12.26 25.98 15.06
N PHE A 23 -12.85 26.51 16.13
CA PHE A 23 -13.03 25.83 17.41
C PHE A 23 -14.13 24.76 17.23
N GLY A 24 -13.67 23.52 17.05
CA GLY A 24 -14.44 22.30 16.97
C GLY A 24 -13.53 21.12 17.34
N CYS A 25 -14.11 19.93 17.59
CA CYS A 25 -13.31 18.75 17.82
C CYS A 25 -12.36 18.53 16.64
N SER A 26 -11.06 18.41 16.90
CA SER A 26 -10.05 18.16 15.86
C SER A 26 -9.17 16.98 16.22
N PHE A 27 -8.90 16.14 15.23
CA PHE A 27 -8.02 14.98 15.33
C PHE A 27 -6.90 15.16 14.32
N LEU A 28 -5.66 14.99 14.77
CA LEU A 28 -4.50 15.23 13.93
C LEU A 28 -3.38 14.24 14.21
N ILE A 29 -2.96 13.49 13.19
CA ILE A 29 -1.68 12.77 13.21
C ILE A 29 -0.57 13.71 12.76
N LYS A 30 0.35 14.04 13.67
CA LYS A 30 1.48 14.96 13.40
C LYS A 30 2.67 14.21 12.84
N GLU A 31 3.05 13.10 13.45
CA GLU A 31 4.25 12.35 13.11
C GLU A 31 3.95 10.88 12.93
N VAL A 32 4.65 10.26 12.00
CA VAL A 32 4.63 8.82 11.73
C VAL A 32 6.08 8.36 11.68
N ASN A 33 6.40 7.31 12.43
CA ASN A 33 7.70 6.67 12.41
C ASN A 33 7.54 5.19 12.06
N VAL A 34 8.19 4.80 10.97
CA VAL A 34 8.24 3.41 10.49
C VAL A 34 9.61 2.78 10.62
N LYS A 35 10.60 3.56 11.08
CA LYS A 35 11.98 3.12 11.16
C LYS A 35 12.18 2.21 12.37
N GLN A 36 12.93 1.13 12.17
CA GLN A 36 13.36 0.17 13.18
C GLN A 36 14.85 0.37 13.44
N GLU A 37 15.29 0.03 14.65
CA GLU A 37 16.73 -0.11 14.93
C GLU A 37 17.21 -1.47 14.38
N ASN A 38 18.23 -1.46 13.50
CA ASN A 38 18.84 -2.69 12.99
C ASN A 38 19.92 -3.23 13.94
N GLU A 39 20.55 -4.36 13.60
CA GLU A 39 21.62 -4.98 14.39
C GLU A 39 22.84 -4.06 14.63
N ALA A 40 23.03 -3.04 13.80
CA ALA A 40 24.10 -2.05 13.91
C ALA A 40 23.70 -0.81 14.73
N GLY A 41 22.45 -0.72 15.22
CA GLY A 41 21.93 0.43 15.96
C GLY A 41 21.46 1.59 15.07
N GLU A 42 21.31 1.36 13.76
CA GLU A 42 20.87 2.37 12.80
C GLU A 42 19.36 2.32 12.60
N MET A 43 18.74 3.50 12.46
CA MET A 43 17.30 3.62 12.20
C MET A 43 17.01 3.46 10.70
N VAL A 44 16.46 2.31 10.32
CA VAL A 44 16.20 1.91 8.93
C VAL A 44 14.71 1.65 8.69
N ALA A 45 14.24 1.87 7.46
CA ALA A 45 12.85 1.60 7.08
C ALA A 45 12.67 0.18 6.53
N TYR A 46 13.40 -0.80 7.07
CA TYR A 46 13.22 -2.20 6.72
C TYR A 46 13.27 -3.10 7.95
N ILE A 47 12.80 -4.34 7.80
CA ILE A 47 12.96 -5.40 8.78
C ILE A 47 13.14 -6.77 8.09
N LYS A 48 13.71 -7.75 8.78
CA LYS A 48 13.80 -9.10 8.24
C LYS A 48 12.43 -9.79 8.28
N ALA A 49 12.19 -10.68 7.33
CA ALA A 49 10.98 -11.47 7.27
C ALA A 49 10.78 -12.30 8.55
N GLY A 50 9.56 -12.30 9.06
CA GLY A 50 9.13 -13.04 10.25
C GLY A 50 9.37 -12.32 11.57
N GLU A 51 10.09 -11.19 11.56
CA GLU A 51 10.33 -10.36 12.75
C GLU A 51 9.13 -9.46 13.07
N ILE A 52 9.17 -8.82 14.24
CA ILE A 52 8.11 -7.91 14.70
C ILE A 52 8.47 -6.49 14.27
N ALA A 53 7.75 -5.97 13.27
CA ALA A 53 7.81 -4.57 12.90
C ALA A 53 7.08 -3.71 13.94
N THR A 54 7.69 -2.60 14.35
CA THR A 54 7.12 -1.64 15.31
C THR A 54 6.88 -0.29 14.63
N PHE A 55 5.63 0.09 14.44
CA PHE A 55 5.27 1.40 13.91
C PHE A 55 4.75 2.29 15.02
N THR A 56 5.10 3.57 14.98
CA THR A 56 4.52 4.56 15.88
C THR A 56 3.97 5.75 15.12
N PHE A 57 2.88 6.33 15.63
CA PHE A 57 2.43 7.63 15.17
C PHE A 57 1.93 8.43 16.37
N SER A 58 2.14 9.75 16.32
CA SER A 58 1.79 10.66 17.40
C SER A 58 1.02 11.85 16.86
N GLY A 59 0.29 12.51 17.74
CA GLY A 59 -0.63 13.56 17.34
C GLY A 59 -1.30 14.25 18.50
N GLU A 60 -2.34 15.00 18.16
CA GLU A 60 -3.19 15.65 19.14
C GLU A 60 -4.67 15.47 18.79
N ILE A 61 -5.49 15.41 19.84
CA ILE A 61 -6.94 15.45 19.78
C ILE A 61 -7.34 16.69 20.57
N ASN A 62 -8.08 17.61 19.97
CA ASN A 62 -8.71 18.72 20.68
C ASN A 62 -10.21 18.48 20.73
N ILE A 63 -10.80 18.52 21.91
CA ILE A 63 -12.25 18.43 22.09
C ILE A 63 -12.74 19.71 22.74
N ASP A 64 -13.56 20.46 22.00
CA ASP A 64 -14.20 21.66 22.52
C ASP A 64 -15.50 21.27 23.25
N GLY A 65 -15.55 21.57 24.54
CA GLY A 65 -16.63 21.13 25.45
C GLY A 65 -16.39 19.74 26.00
N ASP A 66 -17.48 19.08 26.45
CA ASP A 66 -17.44 17.74 27.03
C ASP A 66 -18.07 16.73 26.07
N ALA A 67 -17.25 15.81 25.56
CA ALA A 67 -17.71 14.57 24.94
C ALA A 67 -17.87 13.50 26.01
N SER A 68 -18.78 12.55 25.82
CA SER A 68 -19.03 11.49 26.80
C SER A 68 -19.19 10.13 26.13
N ASN A 69 -18.76 9.09 26.84
CA ASN A 69 -18.76 7.71 26.36
C ASN A 69 -18.07 7.51 25.01
N GLU A 70 -16.92 8.16 24.81
CA GLU A 70 -16.15 8.04 23.58
C GLU A 70 -15.17 6.88 23.63
N THR A 71 -14.94 6.24 22.48
CA THR A 71 -13.77 5.39 22.24
C THR A 71 -13.01 5.95 21.07
N PHE A 72 -11.68 6.01 21.19
CA PHE A 72 -10.83 6.41 20.08
C PHE A 72 -10.58 5.23 19.17
N ILE A 73 -10.67 5.49 17.88
CA ILE A 73 -10.56 4.49 16.83
C ILE A 73 -9.24 4.72 16.10
N VAL A 74 -8.42 3.69 16.01
CA VAL A 74 -7.17 3.68 15.24
C VAL A 74 -7.31 2.72 14.07
N GLY A 75 -6.95 3.15 12.87
CA GLY A 75 -6.83 2.30 11.69
C GLY A 75 -5.38 2.12 11.27
N PHE A 76 -5.04 0.93 10.79
CA PHE A 76 -3.74 0.59 10.22
C PHE A 76 -3.92 -0.10 8.87
N LEU A 77 -3.31 0.47 7.82
CA LEU A 77 -3.26 -0.11 6.48
C LEU A 77 -1.97 -0.90 6.29
N ALA A 78 -2.10 -2.19 5.99
CA ALA A 78 -0.97 -3.11 5.80
C ALA A 78 -1.29 -4.19 4.75
N PRO A 79 -0.28 -4.95 4.27
CA PRO A 79 -0.50 -6.10 3.40
C PRO A 79 -1.38 -7.15 4.06
N ARG A 80 -2.29 -7.77 3.29
CA ARG A 80 -3.20 -8.80 3.82
C ARG A 80 -2.46 -10.03 4.35
N SER A 81 -1.32 -10.35 3.78
CA SER A 81 -0.46 -11.47 4.18
C SER A 81 0.02 -11.36 5.64
N TRP A 82 0.01 -10.17 6.23
CA TRP A 82 0.45 -9.95 7.62
C TRP A 82 -0.60 -10.42 8.64
N ASN A 83 -1.86 -10.59 8.21
CA ASN A 83 -2.99 -10.97 9.07
C ASN A 83 -3.01 -10.12 10.36
N VAL A 84 -3.00 -8.80 10.17
CA VAL A 84 -2.81 -7.81 11.24
C VAL A 84 -3.84 -8.01 12.36
N ARG A 85 -5.07 -8.37 12.03
CA ARG A 85 -6.14 -8.63 13.00
C ARG A 85 -5.76 -9.67 14.06
N GLN A 86 -4.96 -10.68 13.69
CA GLN A 86 -4.54 -11.75 14.60
C GLN A 86 -3.13 -11.55 15.15
N ASN A 87 -2.26 -10.88 14.39
CA ASN A 87 -0.82 -10.81 14.68
C ASN A 87 -0.38 -9.49 15.29
N ALA A 88 -1.22 -8.45 15.29
CA ALA A 88 -0.84 -7.15 15.80
C ALA A 88 -1.18 -6.96 17.28
N THR A 89 -0.27 -6.34 18.01
CA THR A 89 -0.51 -5.73 19.32
C THR A 89 -0.48 -4.21 19.15
N VAL A 90 -1.57 -3.55 19.53
CA VAL A 90 -1.68 -2.09 19.45
C VAL A 90 -1.81 -1.52 20.86
N THR A 91 -0.99 -0.52 21.14
CA THR A 91 -0.97 0.20 22.41
C THR A 91 -0.97 1.70 22.17
N TYR A 92 -1.41 2.47 23.16
CA TYR A 92 -1.33 3.92 23.12
C TYR A 92 -0.97 4.50 24.48
N ARG A 93 -0.38 5.68 24.45
CA ARG A 93 -0.17 6.57 25.60
C ARG A 93 -0.80 7.90 25.31
N GLU A 94 -1.23 8.59 26.35
CA GLU A 94 -1.74 9.95 26.27
C GLU A 94 -1.32 10.77 27.49
N ASP A 95 -1.44 12.09 27.45
CA ASP A 95 -0.86 13.00 28.45
C ASP A 95 -1.87 13.63 29.42
N ARG A 96 -3.13 13.20 29.39
CA ARG A 96 -4.24 13.85 30.09
C ARG A 96 -4.89 13.02 31.19
N TYR A 97 -5.13 11.73 30.98
CA TYR A 97 -5.91 10.90 31.91
C TYR A 97 -5.03 9.91 32.70
N GLU A 98 -4.11 9.21 32.03
CA GLU A 98 -3.24 8.16 32.55
C GLU A 98 -1.85 8.21 31.86
N THR A 99 -1.03 9.18 32.28
CA THR A 99 0.19 9.60 31.54
C THR A 99 1.38 8.62 31.53
N GLU A 100 1.35 7.63 32.42
CA GLU A 100 2.44 6.66 32.61
C GLU A 100 2.07 5.23 32.20
N VAL A 101 0.90 5.05 31.58
CA VAL A 101 0.36 3.72 31.24
C VAL A 101 0.33 3.51 29.73
N ASP A 102 0.86 2.38 29.28
CA ASP A 102 0.67 1.89 27.92
C ASP A 102 -0.66 1.12 27.88
N HIS A 103 -1.71 1.77 27.38
CA HIS A 103 -3.03 1.17 27.24
C HIS A 103 -3.07 0.25 26.02
N LYS A 104 -3.67 -0.93 26.15
CA LYS A 104 -3.91 -1.81 25.00
C LYS A 104 -5.17 -1.35 24.25
N MET A 105 -5.12 -1.42 22.93
CA MET A 105 -6.31 -1.29 22.10
C MET A 105 -6.87 -2.67 21.74
N THR A 106 -8.18 -2.75 21.57
CA THR A 106 -8.88 -3.97 21.17
C THR A 106 -9.22 -3.91 19.70
N VAL A 107 -8.97 -4.99 18.95
CA VAL A 107 -9.37 -5.04 17.54
C VAL A 107 -10.90 -4.96 17.43
N ILE A 108 -11.39 -4.16 16.49
CA ILE A 108 -12.83 -3.98 16.30
C ILE A 108 -13.36 -5.16 15.47
N PRO A 109 -14.36 -5.92 15.95
CA PRO A 109 -14.93 -7.03 15.19
C PRO A 109 -15.69 -6.52 13.96
N ASP A 110 -15.78 -7.35 12.91
CA ASP A 110 -16.46 -6.95 11.67
C ASP A 110 -17.97 -6.70 11.83
N THR A 111 -18.55 -7.14 12.95
CA THR A 111 -19.93 -6.89 13.33
C THR A 111 -20.17 -5.48 13.88
N GLU A 112 -19.12 -4.79 14.34
CA GLU A 112 -19.21 -3.43 14.84
C GLU A 112 -18.99 -2.44 13.70
N GLN A 113 -19.92 -1.49 13.57
CA GLN A 113 -20.03 -0.61 12.41
C GLN A 113 -19.75 0.84 12.81
N PRO A 114 -19.03 1.60 11.98
CA PRO A 114 -18.92 3.05 12.15
C PRO A 114 -20.30 3.72 12.09
N ALA A 115 -20.49 4.79 12.85
CA ALA A 115 -21.77 5.49 12.96
C ALA A 115 -22.32 5.93 11.60
N ASN A 116 -21.47 6.41 10.69
CA ASN A 116 -21.85 6.95 9.38
C ASN A 116 -21.72 5.99 8.19
N TYR A 117 -21.32 4.73 8.39
CA TYR A 117 -21.31 3.70 7.32
C TYR A 117 -22.05 2.42 7.77
N LYS A 118 -23.39 2.51 7.84
CA LYS A 118 -24.24 1.37 8.20
C LYS A 118 -24.11 0.22 7.19
N GLY A 119 -24.06 -1.01 7.70
CA GLY A 119 -23.92 -2.24 6.91
C GLY A 119 -22.48 -2.57 6.48
N MET A 120 -21.48 -1.79 6.91
CA MET A 120 -20.07 -2.04 6.64
C MET A 120 -19.31 -2.21 7.94
N SER A 121 -18.31 -3.11 7.97
CA SER A 121 -17.31 -3.09 9.03
C SER A 121 -16.45 -1.83 8.92
N TRP A 122 -15.76 -1.46 9.99
CA TRP A 122 -14.78 -0.36 9.96
C TRP A 122 -13.72 -0.55 8.87
N SER A 123 -13.18 -1.76 8.73
CA SER A 123 -12.22 -2.10 7.68
C SER A 123 -12.76 -1.84 6.27
N ALA A 124 -14.00 -2.26 5.99
CA ALA A 124 -14.65 -2.05 4.70
C ALA A 124 -14.95 -0.55 4.45
N ALA A 125 -15.39 0.18 5.47
CA ALA A 125 -15.66 1.61 5.37
C ALA A 125 -14.38 2.43 5.11
N LEU A 126 -13.29 2.12 5.81
CA LEU A 126 -11.97 2.72 5.59
C LEU A 126 -11.45 2.43 4.18
N LYS A 127 -11.51 1.16 3.74
CA LYS A 127 -11.13 0.79 2.35
C LYS A 127 -11.98 1.52 1.32
N LYS A 128 -13.29 1.67 1.55
CA LYS A 128 -14.19 2.40 0.65
C LYS A 128 -13.85 3.89 0.57
N LYS A 129 -13.49 4.53 1.69
CA LYS A 129 -13.19 5.96 1.75
C LYS A 129 -11.77 6.30 1.27
N TYR A 130 -10.80 5.45 1.61
CA TYR A 130 -9.37 5.76 1.48
C TYR A 130 -8.60 4.83 0.55
N GLY A 131 -9.20 3.74 0.07
CA GLY A 131 -8.54 2.79 -0.82
C GLY A 131 -7.28 2.19 -0.18
N VAL A 132 -6.21 2.14 -0.97
CA VAL A 132 -4.87 1.67 -0.57
C VAL A 132 -3.86 2.80 -0.35
N ARG A 133 -4.33 4.05 -0.33
CA ARG A 133 -3.49 5.24 -0.07
C ARG A 133 -2.28 5.31 -1.00
N GLY A 134 -1.09 5.64 -0.50
CA GLY A 134 0.14 5.70 -1.28
C GLY A 134 0.71 4.33 -1.69
N ASN A 135 -0.13 3.32 -1.85
CA ASN A 135 0.20 2.02 -2.43
C ASN A 135 -0.55 1.82 -3.74
N VAL A 136 -0.04 0.96 -4.62
CA VAL A 136 -0.59 0.76 -5.97
C VAL A 136 -1.31 -0.58 -6.13
N LEU A 137 -0.97 -1.58 -5.31
CA LEU A 137 -1.59 -2.92 -5.37
C LEU A 137 -2.74 -3.03 -4.36
N ASN A 138 -3.81 -3.73 -4.75
CA ASN A 138 -5.04 -3.80 -3.97
C ASN A 138 -5.02 -4.78 -2.78
N ASP A 139 -4.01 -5.65 -2.70
CA ASP A 139 -3.86 -6.70 -1.68
C ASP A 139 -3.42 -6.17 -0.31
N MET A 140 -4.09 -5.11 0.11
CA MET A 140 -3.89 -4.36 1.34
C MET A 140 -5.22 -4.30 2.09
N GLU A 141 -5.16 -4.32 3.41
CA GLU A 141 -6.31 -4.21 4.30
C GLU A 141 -6.14 -3.13 5.35
N TRP A 142 -7.26 -2.46 5.65
CA TRP A 142 -7.39 -1.61 6.83
C TRP A 142 -7.86 -2.47 8.00
N ILE A 143 -7.14 -2.48 9.12
CA ILE A 143 -7.60 -3.06 10.38
C ILE A 143 -7.84 -1.94 11.38
N ALA A 144 -9.00 -1.97 12.05
CA ALA A 144 -9.39 -0.98 13.02
C ALA A 144 -9.32 -1.53 14.46
N PHE A 145 -8.85 -0.69 15.38
CA PHE A 145 -8.71 -0.93 16.80
C PHE A 145 -9.41 0.17 17.57
N LYS A 146 -9.91 -0.13 18.76
CA LYS A 146 -10.52 0.84 19.67
C LYS A 146 -9.82 0.88 21.02
N SER A 147 -9.75 2.06 21.60
CA SER A 147 -9.35 2.25 22.99
C SER A 147 -10.39 1.68 23.95
N ASP A 148 -10.06 1.69 25.23
CA ASP A 148 -11.07 1.64 26.28
C ASP A 148 -12.03 2.84 26.18
N ASN A 149 -13.20 2.71 26.81
CA ASN A 149 -14.20 3.77 26.83
C ASN A 149 -13.79 4.88 27.80
N TYR A 150 -13.87 6.11 27.32
CA TYR A 150 -13.72 7.31 28.11
C TYR A 150 -15.09 7.84 28.51
N PRO A 151 -15.44 7.85 29.81
CA PRO A 151 -16.74 8.34 30.27
C PRO A 151 -16.95 9.83 29.95
N SER A 152 -15.87 10.61 30.00
CA SER A 152 -15.85 12.03 29.65
C SER A 152 -14.50 12.39 29.04
N VAL A 153 -14.52 13.15 27.96
CA VAL A 153 -13.33 13.64 27.28
C VAL A 153 -13.51 15.12 26.95
N ASN A 154 -12.52 15.95 27.29
CA ASN A 154 -12.47 17.36 26.93
C ASN A 154 -11.04 17.82 26.68
N GLY A 155 -10.88 18.99 26.07
CA GLY A 155 -9.62 19.70 25.84
C GLY A 155 -8.62 18.97 24.93
N THR A 156 -7.36 19.41 24.97
CA THR A 156 -6.26 18.85 24.19
C THR A 156 -5.68 17.59 24.86
N ILE A 157 -5.46 16.55 24.06
CA ILE A 157 -4.81 15.29 24.41
C ILE A 157 -3.69 15.07 23.40
N HIS A 158 -2.45 14.94 23.86
CA HIS A 158 -1.36 14.46 23.02
C HIS A 158 -1.27 12.95 23.19
N TYR A 159 -1.16 12.25 22.07
CA TYR A 159 -1.13 10.80 22.09
C TYR A 159 0.04 10.26 21.26
N THR A 160 0.46 9.04 21.61
CA THR A 160 1.34 8.21 20.80
C THR A 160 0.75 6.82 20.74
N VAL A 161 0.56 6.30 19.53
CA VAL A 161 0.13 4.93 19.28
C VAL A 161 1.33 4.12 18.82
N THR A 162 1.47 2.91 19.35
CA THR A 162 2.48 1.92 18.95
C THR A 162 1.79 0.66 18.46
N ILE A 163 2.11 0.26 17.24
CA ILE A 163 1.60 -0.95 16.59
C ILE A 163 2.79 -1.89 16.39
N LYS A 164 2.71 -3.09 16.96
CA LYS A 164 3.68 -4.17 16.75
C LYS A 164 3.01 -5.30 15.98
N CYS A 165 3.57 -5.71 14.84
CA CYS A 165 3.01 -6.78 14.03
C CYS A 165 4.12 -7.64 13.41
N ASN A 166 3.87 -8.94 13.27
CA ASN A 166 4.76 -9.82 12.50
C ASN A 166 4.77 -9.38 11.02
N SER A 167 5.96 -9.28 10.41
CA SER A 167 6.17 -8.82 9.03
C SER A 167 5.82 -9.86 7.95
N GLY A 168 5.38 -11.06 8.34
CA GLY A 168 5.15 -12.16 7.41
C GLY A 168 6.45 -12.72 6.86
N LYS A 169 6.38 -13.68 5.93
CA LYS A 169 7.55 -14.42 5.43
C LYS A 169 8.08 -13.94 4.08
N SER A 170 7.34 -13.11 3.37
CA SER A 170 7.64 -12.73 1.99
C SER A 170 8.42 -11.43 1.92
N ASN A 171 9.27 -11.30 0.90
CA ASN A 171 9.86 -10.01 0.55
C ASN A 171 8.76 -9.08 0.02
N LEU A 172 8.66 -7.87 0.58
CA LEU A 172 7.71 -6.87 0.10
C LEU A 172 8.13 -5.46 0.50
N LYS A 173 7.57 -4.47 -0.17
CA LYS A 173 7.73 -3.06 0.14
C LYS A 173 6.36 -2.41 0.12
N PHE A 174 6.00 -1.65 1.15
CA PHE A 174 4.71 -0.97 1.20
C PHE A 174 4.80 0.35 1.96
N ARG A 175 3.81 1.22 1.77
CA ARG A 175 3.67 2.46 2.52
C ARG A 175 2.58 2.30 3.58
N PRO A 176 2.94 2.10 4.87
CA PRO A 176 1.98 2.10 5.97
C PRO A 176 1.09 3.35 5.94
N SER A 177 -0.16 3.20 6.35
CA SER A 177 -1.04 4.35 6.58
C SER A 177 -1.81 4.18 7.87
N PHE A 178 -2.01 5.29 8.57
CA PHE A 178 -2.59 5.34 9.90
C PHE A 178 -3.81 6.25 9.89
N PHE A 179 -4.81 5.88 10.66
CA PHE A 179 -6.06 6.61 10.79
C PHE A 179 -6.38 6.80 12.27
N ILE A 180 -6.96 7.93 12.62
CA ILE A 180 -7.55 8.18 13.95
C ILE A 180 -8.91 8.86 13.84
N ASN A 181 -9.86 8.48 14.68
CA ASN A 181 -11.21 9.04 14.81
C ASN A 181 -11.77 8.73 16.20
N HIS A 182 -13.05 9.00 16.43
CA HIS A 182 -13.78 8.56 17.60
C HIS A 182 -15.12 7.91 17.23
N SER A 183 -15.65 7.09 18.14
CA SER A 183 -16.80 6.23 17.88
C SER A 183 -18.09 6.97 17.50
N SER A 184 -18.36 8.14 18.08
CA SER A 184 -19.62 8.85 17.82
C SER A 184 -19.66 9.53 16.46
N ASP A 185 -18.51 9.96 15.93
CA ASP A 185 -18.41 10.44 14.55
C ASP A 185 -18.44 9.26 13.58
N GLY A 186 -17.59 8.25 13.75
CA GLY A 186 -17.71 7.04 12.92
C GLY A 186 -17.53 7.31 11.43
N ILE A 187 -16.45 8.01 11.07
CA ILE A 187 -16.12 8.43 9.70
C ILE A 187 -17.19 9.37 9.12
N GLY A 188 -17.50 10.44 9.84
CA GLY A 188 -18.43 11.47 9.39
C GLY A 188 -17.96 12.27 8.18
N GLY A 189 -18.77 13.28 7.83
CA GLY A 189 -18.45 14.22 6.76
C GLY A 189 -17.50 15.34 7.20
N ASP A 190 -17.37 15.59 8.50
CA ASP A 190 -16.47 16.61 9.03
C ASP A 190 -15.04 16.08 9.11
N GLU A 191 -14.16 16.61 8.27
CA GLU A 191 -12.76 16.21 8.21
C GLU A 191 -11.96 16.60 9.45
N ALA A 192 -12.50 17.47 10.32
CA ALA A 192 -11.86 17.78 11.59
C ALA A 192 -11.90 16.58 12.56
N HIS A 193 -12.92 15.71 12.47
CA HIS A 193 -13.12 14.62 13.43
C HIS A 193 -12.22 13.40 13.23
N TYR A 194 -11.40 13.39 12.18
CA TYR A 194 -10.49 12.30 11.91
C TYR A 194 -9.22 12.78 11.21
N SER A 195 -8.18 11.96 11.27
CA SER A 195 -6.98 12.18 10.48
C SER A 195 -6.53 10.87 9.86
N VAL A 196 -6.03 10.96 8.63
CA VAL A 196 -5.34 9.86 7.95
C VAL A 196 -4.00 10.36 7.48
N LYS A 197 -2.93 9.61 7.77
CA LYS A 197 -1.58 9.97 7.37
C LYS A 197 -0.82 8.74 6.89
N ASP A 198 -0.11 8.91 5.79
CA ASP A 198 0.76 7.88 5.22
C ASP A 198 2.16 8.05 5.82
N ALA A 199 2.92 6.96 5.86
CA ALA A 199 4.35 7.06 6.09
C ALA A 199 5.03 7.85 4.95
N ASP A 200 6.03 8.65 5.30
CA ASP A 200 6.81 9.41 4.31
C ASP A 200 7.66 8.46 3.44
N ASP A 201 8.24 7.44 4.08
CA ASP A 201 9.05 6.40 3.46
C ASP A 201 8.25 5.09 3.28
N CYS A 202 8.63 4.31 2.26
CA CYS A 202 8.21 2.92 2.15
C CYS A 202 8.95 2.07 3.19
N PHE A 203 8.23 1.10 3.74
CA PHE A 203 8.75 0.10 4.64
C PHE A 203 8.98 -1.22 3.90
N GLU A 204 10.17 -1.80 4.07
CA GLU A 204 10.60 -3.00 3.37
C GLU A 204 10.70 -4.22 4.31
N VAL A 205 10.31 -5.38 3.80
CA VAL A 205 10.58 -6.68 4.40
C VAL A 205 11.61 -7.38 3.52
N VAL A 206 12.76 -7.69 4.10
CA VAL A 206 13.92 -8.26 3.42
C VAL A 206 14.24 -9.65 3.96
N GLU A 207 15.11 -10.39 3.26
CA GLU A 207 15.53 -11.76 3.64
C GLU A 207 14.36 -12.76 3.76
N GLY A 208 13.22 -12.45 3.15
CA GLY A 208 12.06 -13.32 3.02
C GLY A 208 12.12 -14.22 1.79
N SER A 209 11.05 -14.99 1.60
CA SER A 209 10.83 -15.81 0.41
C SER A 209 10.24 -14.98 -0.74
N GLY A 210 10.56 -15.36 -1.98
CA GLY A 210 9.98 -14.79 -3.18
C GLY A 210 10.60 -13.49 -3.65
N THR A 211 10.18 -13.07 -4.84
CA THR A 211 10.46 -11.73 -5.37
C THR A 211 9.84 -10.67 -4.47
N VAL A 212 10.42 -9.46 -4.50
CA VAL A 212 9.89 -8.32 -3.76
C VAL A 212 8.53 -7.95 -4.34
N ILE A 213 7.48 -8.06 -3.52
CA ILE A 213 6.17 -7.49 -3.86
C ILE A 213 6.22 -6.00 -3.53
N ASP A 214 6.38 -5.15 -4.54
CA ASP A 214 6.40 -3.70 -4.34
C ASP A 214 4.99 -3.10 -4.47
N PHE A 215 4.42 -2.75 -3.31
CA PHE A 215 3.17 -2.03 -3.19
C PHE A 215 3.34 -0.53 -3.36
N CYS A 216 4.56 0.02 -3.29
CA CYS A 216 4.81 1.46 -3.34
C CYS A 216 4.91 2.03 -4.76
N SER A 217 5.34 1.23 -5.72
CA SER A 217 5.68 1.70 -7.06
C SER A 217 4.81 1.02 -8.10
N THR A 218 4.42 1.76 -9.15
CA THR A 218 3.78 1.15 -10.31
C THR A 218 4.83 0.48 -11.19
N HIS A 219 4.58 -0.77 -11.58
CA HIS A 219 5.46 -1.54 -12.46
C HIS A 219 4.79 -1.77 -13.81
N TYR A 220 5.60 -1.99 -14.86
CA TYR A 220 5.13 -2.45 -16.17
C TYR A 220 4.34 -3.75 -16.10
N TYR A 221 4.46 -4.52 -15.02
CA TYR A 221 3.69 -5.73 -14.79
C TYR A 221 2.71 -5.56 -13.61
N GLN A 222 1.63 -6.33 -13.66
CA GLN A 222 0.74 -6.58 -12.53
C GLN A 222 0.24 -8.03 -12.62
N ILE A 223 0.23 -8.74 -11.49
CA ILE A 223 -0.22 -10.14 -11.40
C ILE A 223 -1.38 -10.23 -10.41
N GLU A 224 -2.42 -10.96 -10.77
CA GLU A 224 -3.55 -11.27 -9.88
C GLU A 224 -3.99 -12.73 -9.99
N PRO A 225 -4.13 -13.46 -8.85
CA PRO A 225 -3.74 -13.05 -7.50
C PRO A 225 -2.22 -13.01 -7.30
N LEU A 226 -1.73 -12.23 -6.34
CA LEU A 226 -0.29 -12.14 -6.00
C LEU A 226 0.26 -13.43 -5.38
N SER A 227 -0.62 -14.31 -4.92
CA SER A 227 -0.30 -15.62 -4.38
C SER A 227 -1.24 -16.63 -5.02
N ALA A 228 -0.68 -17.65 -5.67
CA ALA A 228 -1.41 -18.67 -6.39
C ALA A 228 -0.78 -20.05 -6.17
N LEU A 229 -1.61 -21.09 -6.25
CA LEU A 229 -1.19 -22.46 -6.51
C LEU A 229 -1.12 -22.69 -8.03
N GLN A 230 -0.42 -23.73 -8.46
CA GLN A 230 -0.30 -24.04 -9.89
C GLN A 230 -1.64 -24.33 -10.59
N ASP A 231 -2.65 -24.70 -9.81
CA ASP A 231 -4.01 -25.02 -10.26
C ASP A 231 -4.95 -23.80 -10.28
N ASP A 232 -4.48 -22.65 -9.80
CA ASP A 232 -5.25 -21.41 -9.86
C ASP A 232 -5.12 -20.74 -11.24
N TYR A 233 -6.14 -19.96 -11.59
CA TYR A 233 -6.04 -19.04 -12.73
C TYR A 233 -5.27 -17.80 -12.31
N VAL A 234 -4.24 -17.45 -13.08
CA VAL A 234 -3.40 -16.28 -12.86
C VAL A 234 -3.56 -15.32 -14.04
N THR A 235 -3.76 -14.04 -13.73
CA THR A 235 -3.85 -12.96 -14.72
C THR A 235 -2.56 -12.18 -14.72
N PHE A 236 -1.88 -12.16 -15.86
CA PHE A 236 -0.71 -11.34 -16.13
C PHE A 236 -1.13 -10.11 -16.91
N THR A 237 -0.73 -8.94 -16.45
CA THR A 237 -1.07 -7.66 -17.06
C THR A 237 0.19 -6.86 -17.37
N PHE A 238 0.29 -6.37 -18.60
CA PHE A 238 1.23 -5.34 -19.00
C PHE A 238 0.58 -3.96 -18.82
N GLN A 239 1.19 -3.11 -18.00
CA GLN A 239 0.79 -1.73 -17.74
C GLN A 239 1.62 -0.78 -18.62
N GLY A 240 1.11 -0.44 -19.79
CA GLY A 240 1.90 0.29 -20.79
C GLY A 240 1.95 1.81 -20.62
N ASP A 241 1.27 2.38 -19.63
CA ASP A 241 1.29 3.81 -19.27
C ASP A 241 2.22 4.17 -18.10
N ILE A 242 2.90 3.20 -17.49
CA ILE A 242 3.76 3.47 -16.34
C ILE A 242 4.92 4.38 -16.72
N ASN A 243 5.62 4.03 -17.80
CA ASN A 243 6.74 4.79 -18.34
C ASN A 243 6.72 4.76 -19.87
N THR A 244 7.41 5.70 -20.52
CA THR A 244 7.49 5.75 -21.99
C THR A 244 8.15 4.50 -22.54
N ASN A 245 7.47 3.78 -23.42
CA ASN A 245 7.98 2.55 -24.03
C ASN A 245 7.49 2.41 -25.47
N GLU A 246 8.18 1.60 -26.28
CA GLU A 246 7.78 1.33 -27.67
C GLU A 246 6.72 0.22 -27.78
N LEU A 247 6.61 -0.67 -26.78
CA LEU A 247 5.70 -1.81 -26.83
C LEU A 247 4.24 -1.38 -26.88
N ILE A 248 3.87 -0.26 -26.24
CA ILE A 248 2.51 0.29 -26.27
C ILE A 248 2.06 0.74 -27.67
N LYS A 249 2.99 0.95 -28.60
CA LYS A 249 2.69 1.30 -29.99
C LYS A 249 2.40 0.07 -30.86
N ALA A 250 2.68 -1.14 -30.35
CA ALA A 250 2.40 -2.37 -31.07
C ALA A 250 0.89 -2.61 -31.20
N GLU A 251 0.49 -3.18 -32.33
CA GLU A 251 -0.89 -3.59 -32.56
C GLU A 251 -1.28 -4.73 -31.61
N ASN A 252 -0.41 -5.74 -31.53
CA ASN A 252 -0.56 -6.92 -30.69
C ASN A 252 0.59 -7.03 -29.70
N VAL A 253 0.26 -7.40 -28.45
CA VAL A 253 1.22 -7.70 -27.38
C VAL A 253 1.03 -9.16 -26.97
N TYR A 254 2.14 -9.86 -26.77
CA TYR A 254 2.19 -11.26 -26.40
C TYR A 254 2.98 -11.43 -25.11
N ILE A 255 2.64 -12.46 -24.33
CA ILE A 255 3.48 -12.95 -23.24
C ILE A 255 4.39 -14.06 -23.76
N GLU A 256 5.68 -13.99 -23.46
CA GLU A 256 6.58 -15.14 -23.53
C GLU A 256 6.89 -15.59 -22.12
N ALA A 257 6.80 -16.89 -21.86
CA ALA A 257 6.98 -17.40 -20.51
C ALA A 257 7.70 -18.74 -20.49
N THR A 258 8.44 -18.97 -19.40
CA THR A 258 9.15 -20.21 -19.10
C THR A 258 8.80 -20.65 -17.68
N ALA A 259 8.21 -21.83 -17.53
CA ALA A 259 7.91 -22.44 -16.24
C ALA A 259 9.05 -23.36 -15.79
N TYR A 260 9.36 -23.29 -14.50
CA TYR A 260 10.35 -24.13 -13.82
C TYR A 260 9.64 -24.98 -12.78
N THR A 261 9.86 -26.29 -12.82
CA THR A 261 9.23 -27.21 -11.86
C THR A 261 10.15 -27.55 -10.69
N ILE A 262 9.58 -27.99 -9.56
CA ILE A 262 10.31 -28.49 -8.39
C ILE A 262 11.20 -29.68 -8.78
N GLU A 263 10.76 -30.48 -9.77
CA GLU A 263 11.51 -31.60 -10.32
C GLU A 263 12.69 -31.18 -11.22
N GLY A 264 12.90 -29.87 -11.40
CA GLY A 264 14.01 -29.30 -12.17
C GLY A 264 13.78 -29.30 -13.69
N LYS A 265 12.54 -29.45 -14.15
CA LYS A 265 12.20 -29.36 -15.57
C LYS A 265 11.82 -27.94 -15.98
N ILE A 266 12.00 -27.66 -17.26
CA ILE A 266 11.81 -26.33 -17.85
C ILE A 266 10.86 -26.46 -19.04
N TYR A 267 9.82 -25.63 -19.06
CA TYR A 267 8.81 -25.59 -20.12
C TYR A 267 8.66 -24.18 -20.67
N THR A 268 8.95 -23.96 -21.95
CA THR A 268 8.89 -22.64 -22.58
C THR A 268 7.72 -22.53 -23.54
N VAL A 269 7.00 -21.41 -23.46
CA VAL A 269 5.96 -20.99 -24.39
C VAL A 269 6.30 -19.57 -24.87
N ASN A 270 6.86 -19.48 -26.08
CA ASN A 270 7.25 -18.22 -26.72
C ASN A 270 6.59 -18.01 -28.10
N GLU A 271 5.64 -18.87 -28.45
CA GLU A 271 4.89 -18.76 -29.71
C GLU A 271 4.12 -17.44 -29.81
N LYS A 272 3.88 -16.98 -31.04
CA LYS A 272 3.12 -15.76 -31.35
C LYS A 272 1.75 -16.16 -31.90
N SER A 273 0.93 -16.71 -31.02
CA SER A 273 -0.35 -17.33 -31.37
C SER A 273 -1.48 -16.75 -30.50
N ALA A 274 -2.72 -17.18 -30.75
CA ALA A 274 -3.85 -16.84 -29.89
C ALA A 274 -3.65 -17.29 -28.43
N LYS A 275 -2.77 -18.26 -28.17
CA LYS A 275 -2.46 -18.75 -26.81
C LYS A 275 -1.75 -17.70 -25.96
N THR A 276 -0.85 -16.94 -26.56
CA THR A 276 0.02 -15.96 -25.88
C THR A 276 -0.41 -14.51 -26.11
N LEU A 277 -1.36 -14.28 -27.02
CA LEU A 277 -1.90 -12.96 -27.32
C LEU A 277 -2.61 -12.37 -26.09
N MET A 278 -2.16 -11.19 -25.69
CA MET A 278 -2.76 -10.44 -24.59
C MET A 278 -3.89 -9.56 -25.10
N LYS A 279 -5.00 -9.53 -24.36
CA LYS A 279 -6.17 -8.73 -24.69
C LYS A 279 -5.96 -7.30 -24.23
N ARG A 280 -6.06 -6.35 -25.15
CA ARG A 280 -6.06 -4.91 -24.84
C ARG A 280 -7.31 -4.51 -24.06
N GLU A 281 -7.12 -3.76 -22.99
CA GLU A 281 -8.21 -3.12 -22.26
C GLU A 281 -8.78 -1.92 -23.02
N THR A 282 -10.11 -1.72 -22.92
CA THR A 282 -10.79 -0.70 -23.73
C THR A 282 -10.53 0.72 -23.25
N LYS A 283 -10.25 0.92 -21.96
CA LYS A 283 -10.18 2.25 -21.33
C LYS A 283 -8.78 2.65 -20.89
N LEU A 284 -7.90 1.68 -20.71
CA LEU A 284 -6.54 1.88 -20.22
C LEU A 284 -5.58 1.26 -21.22
N PRO A 285 -4.36 1.83 -21.37
CA PRO A 285 -3.32 1.28 -22.23
C PRO A 285 -2.67 0.06 -21.57
N ARG A 286 -3.50 -0.95 -21.29
CA ARG A 286 -3.15 -2.18 -20.60
C ARG A 286 -3.50 -3.38 -21.47
N TYR A 287 -2.72 -4.43 -21.30
CA TYR A 287 -2.93 -5.71 -22.00
C TYR A 287 -2.89 -6.80 -20.96
N ASN A 288 -3.84 -7.73 -20.98
CA ASN A 288 -3.90 -8.81 -19.99
C ASN A 288 -4.17 -10.17 -20.63
N VAL A 289 -3.72 -11.22 -19.94
CA VAL A 289 -4.03 -12.61 -20.26
C VAL A 289 -4.24 -13.37 -18.96
N THR A 290 -5.35 -14.10 -18.88
CA THR A 290 -5.63 -15.02 -17.77
C THR A 290 -5.36 -16.43 -18.26
N LEU A 291 -4.50 -17.15 -17.54
CA LEU A 291 -4.09 -18.50 -17.89
C LEU A 291 -4.13 -19.42 -16.67
N TRP A 292 -4.45 -20.69 -16.90
CA TRP A 292 -4.18 -21.76 -15.94
C TRP A 292 -2.78 -22.30 -16.24
N PRO A 293 -1.80 -22.15 -15.33
CA PRO A 293 -0.40 -22.49 -15.59
C PRO A 293 -0.19 -23.92 -16.09
N GLY A 294 -0.77 -24.93 -15.44
CA GLY A 294 -0.63 -26.33 -15.84
C GLY A 294 -1.03 -26.56 -17.30
N GLY A 295 -2.20 -26.05 -17.71
CA GLY A 295 -2.67 -26.15 -19.09
C GLY A 295 -1.90 -25.27 -20.07
N PHE A 296 -1.46 -24.08 -19.64
CA PHE A 296 -0.70 -23.17 -20.49
C PHE A 296 0.65 -23.77 -20.90
N PHE A 297 1.36 -24.42 -19.99
CA PHE A 297 2.64 -25.06 -20.30
C PHE A 297 2.51 -26.53 -20.72
N ASN A 298 1.30 -27.10 -20.70
CA ASN A 298 1.05 -28.54 -20.89
C ASN A 298 1.86 -29.40 -19.90
N ILE A 299 1.84 -29.03 -18.63
CA ILE A 299 2.56 -29.73 -17.57
C ILE A 299 1.98 -31.15 -17.38
N PRO A 300 2.82 -32.20 -17.38
CA PRO A 300 2.38 -33.56 -17.07
C PRO A 300 1.88 -33.72 -15.64
N ASP A 301 0.98 -34.69 -15.43
CA ASP A 301 0.54 -35.08 -14.09
C ASP A 301 1.73 -35.44 -13.19
N GLY A 302 1.73 -34.91 -11.96
CA GLY A 302 2.75 -35.20 -10.94
C GLY A 302 3.97 -34.28 -10.97
N GLU A 303 3.98 -33.25 -11.82
CA GLU A 303 4.97 -32.18 -11.76
C GLU A 303 4.38 -30.91 -11.13
N THR A 304 5.22 -30.17 -10.40
CA THR A 304 4.79 -28.97 -9.69
C THR A 304 5.55 -27.75 -10.18
N ILE A 305 4.86 -26.76 -10.73
CA ILE A 305 5.47 -25.49 -11.12
C ILE A 305 5.88 -24.74 -9.85
N SER A 306 7.16 -24.39 -9.76
CA SER A 306 7.72 -23.56 -8.69
C SER A 306 7.69 -22.07 -9.04
N ARG A 307 8.02 -21.72 -10.29
CA ARG A 307 8.01 -20.33 -10.77
C ARG A 307 7.79 -20.24 -12.28
N ILE A 308 7.37 -19.06 -12.72
CA ILE A 308 7.32 -18.64 -14.12
C ILE A 308 8.20 -17.41 -14.30
N GLU A 309 9.11 -17.48 -15.27
CA GLU A 309 9.81 -16.33 -15.81
C GLU A 309 9.07 -15.85 -17.06
N TYR A 310 8.85 -14.55 -17.23
CA TYR A 310 8.11 -14.02 -18.37
C TYR A 310 8.54 -12.63 -18.82
N ILE A 311 8.23 -12.30 -20.07
CA ILE A 311 8.37 -10.97 -20.68
C ILE A 311 7.13 -10.63 -21.51
N PHE A 312 6.95 -9.34 -21.79
CA PHE A 312 5.96 -8.86 -22.76
C PHE A 312 6.66 -8.45 -24.05
N THR A 313 6.10 -8.78 -25.20
CA THR A 313 6.73 -8.50 -26.48
C THR A 313 5.72 -8.26 -27.59
N ASN A 314 6.15 -7.57 -28.66
CA ASN A 314 5.38 -7.44 -29.88
C ASN A 314 5.42 -8.73 -30.74
N GLU A 315 4.70 -8.73 -31.86
CA GLU A 315 4.51 -9.91 -32.72
C GLU A 315 5.82 -10.46 -33.33
N ASP A 316 6.76 -9.59 -33.70
CA ASP A 316 8.03 -10.00 -34.33
C ASP A 316 9.19 -10.20 -33.32
N GLY A 317 8.96 -9.93 -32.04
CA GLY A 317 9.97 -10.08 -30.98
C GLY A 317 11.02 -8.96 -30.90
N THR A 318 10.92 -7.92 -31.72
CA THR A 318 11.92 -6.84 -31.77
C THR A 318 11.81 -5.85 -30.62
N VAL A 319 10.64 -5.75 -29.99
CA VAL A 319 10.37 -4.87 -28.85
C VAL A 319 9.85 -5.71 -27.70
N SER A 320 10.57 -5.69 -26.58
CA SER A 320 10.20 -6.39 -25.36
C SER A 320 10.35 -5.53 -24.11
N ILE A 321 9.52 -5.81 -23.12
CA ILE A 321 9.57 -5.25 -21.77
C ILE A 321 9.77 -6.40 -20.77
N SER A 322 10.72 -6.19 -19.86
CA SER A 322 11.28 -7.18 -18.93
C SER A 322 11.53 -6.55 -17.55
N GLN A 323 11.93 -7.35 -16.55
CA GLN A 323 12.28 -6.84 -15.22
C GLN A 323 13.40 -5.81 -15.30
N SER A 324 14.38 -6.02 -16.18
CA SER A 324 15.44 -5.05 -16.39
C SER A 324 14.94 -3.69 -16.87
N ASP A 325 13.98 -3.66 -17.81
CA ASP A 325 13.40 -2.40 -18.27
C ASP A 325 12.64 -1.69 -17.14
N ASP A 326 11.93 -2.46 -16.31
CA ASP A 326 11.20 -1.94 -15.16
C ASP A 326 12.14 -1.34 -14.10
N SER A 327 13.19 -2.06 -13.73
CA SER A 327 14.17 -1.64 -12.72
C SER A 327 14.94 -0.41 -13.18
N ARG A 328 15.32 -0.34 -14.47
CA ARG A 328 15.94 0.86 -15.06
C ARG A 328 15.02 2.08 -14.94
N ASP A 329 13.77 1.93 -15.36
CA ASP A 329 12.86 3.07 -15.53
C ASP A 329 12.22 3.52 -14.21
N ASN A 330 12.04 2.61 -13.24
CA ASN A 330 11.44 2.92 -11.94
C ASN A 330 12.48 3.16 -10.83
N GLU A 331 13.58 2.42 -10.82
CA GLU A 331 14.56 2.44 -9.72
C GLU A 331 15.85 3.18 -10.11
N GLY A 332 16.02 3.50 -11.40
CA GLY A 332 17.21 4.18 -11.93
C GLY A 332 18.45 3.28 -11.96
N GLU A 333 18.27 1.95 -11.91
CA GLU A 333 19.37 1.00 -11.94
C GLU A 333 20.09 1.01 -13.29
N GLU A 334 21.42 0.93 -13.25
CA GLU A 334 22.23 0.71 -14.45
C GLU A 334 22.08 -0.74 -14.90
N VAL A 335 21.32 -0.94 -15.97
CA VAL A 335 21.16 -2.25 -16.60
C VAL A 335 22.23 -2.43 -17.67
N GLU A 336 23.01 -3.52 -17.57
CA GLU A 336 23.97 -3.87 -18.62
C GLU A 336 23.27 -4.08 -19.98
N GLU A 337 23.79 -3.43 -21.03
CA GLU A 337 23.27 -3.60 -22.38
C GLU A 337 23.42 -5.06 -22.85
N GLY A 338 22.29 -5.76 -23.03
CA GLY A 338 22.20 -6.99 -23.80
C GLY A 338 21.59 -8.20 -23.08
N ILE A 339 21.60 -8.24 -21.75
CA ILE A 339 20.92 -9.30 -20.98
C ILE A 339 19.72 -8.67 -20.27
N LYS A 340 18.52 -9.03 -20.72
CA LYS A 340 17.26 -8.63 -20.10
C LYS A 340 16.78 -9.72 -19.17
N GLU A 341 16.76 -9.45 -17.88
CA GLU A 341 16.20 -10.33 -16.88
C GLU A 341 14.66 -10.37 -17.01
N PRO A 342 14.06 -11.56 -17.06
CA PRO A 342 12.61 -11.70 -17.13
C PRO A 342 11.96 -11.30 -15.80
N PHE A 343 10.68 -10.93 -15.84
CA PHE A 343 9.87 -10.88 -14.63
C PHE A 343 9.72 -12.29 -14.05
N VAL A 344 9.58 -12.40 -12.72
CA VAL A 344 9.44 -13.68 -12.03
C VAL A 344 8.17 -13.71 -11.20
N PHE A 345 7.37 -14.75 -11.39
CA PHE A 345 6.23 -15.09 -10.54
C PHE A 345 6.48 -16.44 -9.85
N GLU A 346 6.45 -16.47 -8.53
CA GLU A 346 6.62 -17.69 -7.75
C GLU A 346 5.27 -18.21 -7.23
N PHE A 347 5.09 -19.53 -7.33
CA PHE A 347 3.91 -20.19 -6.76
C PHE A 347 4.14 -20.54 -5.30
N GLN A 348 3.06 -20.56 -4.52
CA GLN A 348 3.14 -21.16 -3.20
C GLN A 348 3.31 -22.68 -3.34
N CYS A 349 4.35 -23.22 -2.70
CA CYS A 349 4.50 -24.66 -2.54
C CYS A 349 3.53 -25.12 -1.44
N GLU A 350 2.76 -26.18 -1.70
CA GLU A 350 1.92 -26.83 -0.68
C GLU A 350 2.71 -27.47 0.46
#